data_AF-A0A399Z269-F1
#
_entry.id   AF-A0A399Z269-F1
#
_cell.length_a   1.000
_cell.length_b   1.000
_cell.length_c   1.000
_cell.angle_alpha   90.00
_cell.angle_beta   90.00
_cell.angle_gamma   90.00
#
_symmetry.space_group_name_H-M   'P 1'
#
loop_
_entity.id
_entity.type
_entity.pdbx_description
1 polymer ?
#
loop_
_entity_poly.entity_id
_entity_poly.type
_entity_poly.pdbx_seq_one_letter_code
_entity_poly.pdbx_strand_id
1 'polypeptide(L)'
;MPNQRNVSFEFKNQLVPRYIEPLLLQLEYGQWYDSAELRHYLRASGLDIEGKNIVQAHIVLWTKAGLGEVKRGERNYNLFRLTPLAKQVIDLYSTNQELFFDLFHFLFYSAWPRSRNLNQAPFWVYRQVCDRLWSTAPSQVDTFTLTAQMQTESRISFPDQSPAFSERSVRSVQVWFQALTPPFITKLGPRSELHSERRSYCTPQLFHLATDLLYTTEGLSYGTSLAMDDDKIAAVCRACLLDPTRFWEMASLTSMAMREFEVRQGQWGTSLALSGPPRWIQLPVFDPAEEDADDEAEEDEA
;
A
#
# COMPACT_ATOMS: atom_id res chain seq x y z
N MET A 1 22.72 -13.47 23.83
CA MET A 1 22.43 -12.54 22.73
C MET A 1 20.92 -12.52 22.55
N PRO A 2 20.27 -11.36 22.44
CA PRO A 2 18.83 -11.32 22.21
C PRO A 2 18.51 -12.03 20.89
N ASN A 3 17.47 -12.85 20.90
CA ASN A 3 17.05 -13.66 19.76
C ASN A 3 16.60 -12.72 18.63
N GLN A 4 17.43 -12.57 17.58
CA GLN A 4 17.07 -11.76 16.40
C GLN A 4 15.93 -12.48 15.67
N ARG A 5 14.70 -11.97 15.80
CA ARG A 5 13.58 -12.43 14.98
C ARG A 5 13.88 -12.13 13.52
N ASN A 6 13.76 -13.16 12.68
CA ASN A 6 13.98 -13.04 11.24
C ASN A 6 12.74 -12.42 10.58
N VAL A 7 12.72 -11.09 10.44
CA VAL A 7 11.60 -10.37 9.83
C VAL A 7 11.81 -10.26 8.32
N SER A 8 10.84 -10.74 7.54
CA SER A 8 10.88 -10.61 6.09
C SER A 8 10.48 -9.20 5.63
N PHE A 9 11.34 -8.59 4.82
CA PHE A 9 11.06 -7.34 4.10
C PHE A 9 10.54 -7.60 2.68
N GLU A 10 10.31 -8.86 2.30
CA GLU A 10 10.02 -9.22 0.92
C GLU A 10 8.61 -8.82 0.49
N PHE A 11 8.51 -7.94 -0.51
CA PHE A 11 7.25 -7.69 -1.21
C PHE A 11 7.08 -8.73 -2.32
N LYS A 12 6.50 -9.89 -1.94
CA LYS A 12 6.41 -11.10 -2.76
C LYS A 12 5.92 -10.84 -4.19
N ASN A 13 6.53 -11.51 -5.16
CA ASN A 13 6.23 -11.30 -6.58
C ASN A 13 4.93 -11.91 -7.10
N GLN A 14 4.29 -12.69 -6.24
CA GLN A 14 2.95 -13.18 -6.45
C GLN A 14 1.95 -12.05 -6.21
N LEU A 15 2.30 -10.96 -5.52
CA LEU A 15 1.40 -9.86 -5.17
C LEU A 15 1.24 -8.89 -6.34
N VAL A 16 0.44 -9.27 -7.33
CA VAL A 16 0.19 -8.45 -8.52
C VAL A 16 -1.30 -8.17 -8.70
N PRO A 17 -1.68 -6.96 -9.17
CA PRO A 17 -3.07 -6.55 -9.39
C PRO A 17 -3.94 -7.56 -10.13
N ARG A 18 -3.38 -8.30 -11.10
CA ARG A 18 -4.13 -9.30 -11.89
C ARG A 18 -4.75 -10.44 -11.07
N TYR A 19 -4.32 -10.65 -9.83
CA TYR A 19 -4.88 -11.67 -8.95
C TYR A 19 -5.98 -11.15 -8.02
N ILE A 20 -6.24 -9.84 -8.00
CA ILE A 20 -7.30 -9.25 -7.19
C ILE A 20 -8.67 -9.79 -7.62
N GLU A 21 -8.99 -9.66 -8.91
CA GLU A 21 -10.28 -10.10 -9.46
C GLU A 21 -10.58 -11.59 -9.24
N PRO A 22 -9.67 -12.52 -9.55
CA PRO A 22 -9.92 -13.95 -9.39
C PRO A 22 -9.80 -14.47 -7.96
N LEU A 23 -9.28 -13.67 -7.02
CA LEU A 23 -9.24 -14.03 -5.60
C LEU A 23 -10.17 -13.14 -4.78
N LEU A 24 -9.77 -11.90 -4.56
CA LEU A 24 -10.37 -11.02 -3.58
C LEU A 24 -11.84 -10.71 -3.90
N LEU A 25 -12.14 -10.44 -5.17
CA LEU A 25 -13.51 -10.09 -5.60
C LEU A 25 -14.47 -11.28 -5.62
N GLN A 26 -13.97 -12.51 -5.49
CA GLN A 26 -14.80 -13.72 -5.41
C GLN A 26 -15.21 -14.04 -3.96
N LEU A 27 -14.61 -13.39 -2.97
CA LEU A 27 -14.85 -13.70 -1.57
C LEU A 27 -16.07 -12.95 -1.04
N GLU A 28 -16.93 -13.67 -0.33
CA GLU A 28 -18.05 -13.10 0.39
C GLU A 28 -17.61 -12.59 1.75
N TYR A 29 -18.07 -11.38 2.10
CA TYR A 29 -17.84 -10.82 3.42
C TYR A 29 -18.49 -11.68 4.52
N GLY A 30 -17.74 -11.93 5.60
CA GLY A 30 -18.21 -12.72 6.74
C GLY A 30 -17.94 -14.22 6.65
N GLN A 31 -17.59 -14.75 5.47
CA GLN A 31 -17.28 -16.16 5.26
C GLN A 31 -15.80 -16.47 5.53
N TRP A 32 -15.54 -17.66 6.07
CA TRP A 32 -14.19 -18.18 6.28
C TRP A 32 -13.82 -19.13 5.15
N TYR A 33 -12.64 -18.92 4.56
CA TYR A 33 -12.11 -19.70 3.46
C TYR A 33 -10.81 -20.38 3.87
N ASP A 34 -10.65 -21.64 3.49
CA ASP A 34 -9.36 -22.31 3.59
C ASP A 34 -8.48 -22.09 2.33
N SER A 35 -7.20 -22.44 2.44
CA SER A 35 -6.26 -22.30 1.31
C SER A 35 -6.59 -23.23 0.12
N ALA A 36 -7.41 -24.26 0.27
CA ALA A 36 -7.85 -25.12 -0.83
C ALA A 36 -8.98 -24.44 -1.63
N GLU A 37 -9.95 -23.83 -0.96
CA GLU A 37 -11.03 -23.04 -1.58
C GLU A 37 -10.48 -21.85 -2.35
N LEU A 38 -9.55 -21.09 -1.74
CA LEU A 38 -8.92 -19.95 -2.42
C LEU A 38 -8.11 -20.37 -3.66
N ARG A 39 -7.46 -21.54 -3.63
CA ARG A 39 -6.80 -22.12 -4.82
C ARG A 39 -7.81 -22.55 -5.87
N HIS A 40 -9.00 -23.01 -5.47
CA HIS A 40 -10.06 -23.37 -6.40
C HIS A 40 -10.54 -22.15 -7.19
N TYR A 41 -10.77 -21.00 -6.56
CA TYR A 41 -11.20 -19.77 -7.24
C TYR A 41 -10.22 -19.29 -8.31
N LEU A 42 -8.92 -19.29 -8.00
CA LEU A 42 -7.89 -18.93 -8.99
C LEU A 42 -7.87 -19.90 -10.19
N ARG A 43 -7.96 -21.21 -9.96
CA ARG A 43 -7.99 -22.22 -11.04
C ARG A 43 -9.25 -22.08 -11.89
N ALA A 44 -10.40 -21.85 -11.26
CA ALA A 44 -11.67 -21.61 -11.94
C ALA A 44 -11.62 -20.36 -12.83
N SER A 45 -10.78 -19.39 -12.46
CA SER A 45 -10.52 -18.17 -13.23
C SER A 45 -9.48 -18.36 -14.36
N GLY A 46 -9.08 -19.60 -14.66
CA GLY A 46 -8.14 -19.90 -15.75
C GLY A 46 -6.68 -19.56 -15.46
N LEU A 47 -6.33 -19.29 -14.20
CA LEU A 47 -4.95 -19.06 -13.80
C LEU A 47 -4.32 -20.37 -13.36
N ASP A 48 -3.21 -20.72 -14.01
CA ASP A 48 -2.42 -21.88 -13.63
C ASP A 48 -1.64 -21.58 -12.34
N ILE A 49 -1.88 -22.37 -11.31
CA ILE A 49 -1.28 -22.24 -9.98
C ILE A 49 -0.55 -23.54 -9.66
N GLU A 50 0.62 -23.71 -10.24
CA GLU A 50 1.50 -24.80 -9.80
C GLU A 50 2.15 -24.51 -8.44
N GLY A 51 1.99 -23.30 -7.86
CA GLY A 51 2.61 -22.91 -6.59
C GLY A 51 1.63 -22.64 -5.45
N LYS A 52 1.76 -23.36 -4.32
CA LYS A 52 1.07 -23.09 -3.04
C LYS A 52 1.23 -21.63 -2.55
N ASN A 53 2.26 -20.94 -3.02
CA ASN A 53 2.71 -19.66 -2.47
C ASN A 53 1.88 -18.43 -2.89
N ILE A 54 1.05 -18.50 -3.95
CA ILE A 54 0.27 -17.33 -4.39
C ILE A 54 -0.80 -16.99 -3.35
N VAL A 55 -1.64 -17.96 -2.97
CA VAL A 55 -2.70 -17.76 -1.99
C VAL A 55 -2.13 -17.32 -0.66
N GLN A 56 -1.11 -18.03 -0.16
CA GLN A 56 -0.48 -17.69 1.12
C GLN A 56 0.14 -16.28 1.10
N ALA A 57 0.81 -15.88 0.02
CA ALA A 57 1.36 -14.53 -0.11
C ALA A 57 0.28 -13.45 0.00
N HIS A 58 -0.87 -13.64 -0.67
CA HIS A 58 -1.98 -12.69 -0.62
C HIS A 58 -2.64 -12.66 0.75
N ILE A 59 -2.93 -13.80 1.37
CA ILE A 59 -3.47 -13.88 2.74
C ILE A 59 -2.59 -13.08 3.70
N VAL A 60 -1.28 -13.33 3.68
CA VAL A 60 -0.32 -12.65 4.57
C VAL A 60 -0.33 -11.14 4.30
N LEU A 61 -0.23 -10.70 3.05
CA LEU A 61 -0.21 -9.27 2.72
C LEU A 61 -1.53 -8.59 3.07
N TRP A 62 -2.67 -9.20 2.75
CA TRP A 62 -3.98 -8.64 3.03
C TRP A 62 -4.25 -8.53 4.53
N THR A 63 -3.84 -9.53 5.30
CA THR A 63 -3.91 -9.45 6.77
C THR A 63 -3.07 -8.29 7.28
N LYS A 64 -1.81 -8.19 6.83
CA LYS A 64 -0.92 -7.07 7.19
C LYS A 64 -1.48 -5.71 6.77
N ALA A 65 -2.19 -5.62 5.65
CA ALA A 65 -2.86 -4.40 5.18
C ALA A 65 -4.21 -4.12 5.87
N GLY A 66 -4.68 -4.97 6.78
CA GLY A 66 -5.97 -4.86 7.45
C GLY A 66 -7.19 -5.23 6.59
N LEU A 67 -6.96 -5.90 5.46
CA LEU A 67 -7.99 -6.38 4.53
C LEU A 67 -8.51 -7.77 4.89
N GLY A 68 -7.85 -8.49 5.78
CA GLY A 68 -8.31 -9.81 6.19
C GLY A 68 -7.88 -10.19 7.59
N GLU A 69 -8.51 -11.23 8.09
CA GLU A 69 -8.22 -11.86 9.37
C GLU A 69 -7.90 -13.32 9.13
N VAL A 70 -6.96 -13.84 9.91
CA VAL A 70 -6.61 -15.26 9.91
C VAL A 70 -6.94 -15.86 11.27
N LYS A 71 -7.46 -17.08 11.28
CA LYS A 71 -7.57 -17.89 12.50
C LYS A 71 -7.19 -19.34 12.23
N ARG A 72 -6.81 -20.04 13.28
CA ARG A 72 -6.55 -21.48 13.23
C ARG A 72 -7.88 -22.26 13.25
N GLY A 73 -8.10 -23.10 12.24
CA GLY A 73 -9.23 -24.02 12.17
C GLY A 73 -9.02 -25.28 13.01
N GLU A 74 -10.07 -26.09 13.16
CA GLU A 74 -10.08 -27.31 14.00
C GLU A 74 -9.02 -28.35 13.61
N ARG A 75 -8.62 -28.37 12.33
CA ARG A 75 -7.60 -29.31 11.82
C ARG A 75 -6.24 -28.65 11.58
N ASN A 76 -5.91 -27.61 12.35
CA ASN A 76 -4.63 -26.88 12.25
C ASN A 76 -4.33 -26.23 10.90
N TYR A 77 -5.34 -25.94 10.08
CA TYR A 77 -5.17 -25.13 8.88
C TYR A 77 -5.60 -23.68 9.15
N ASN A 78 -4.98 -22.75 8.43
CA ASN A 78 -5.33 -21.34 8.50
C ASN A 78 -6.61 -21.08 7.70
N LEU A 79 -7.56 -20.40 8.34
CA LEU A 79 -8.78 -19.88 7.75
C LEU A 79 -8.63 -18.39 7.55
N PHE A 80 -9.06 -17.89 6.40
CA PHE A 80 -9.01 -16.47 6.03
C PHE A 80 -10.43 -15.90 5.85
N ARG A 81 -10.63 -14.65 6.27
CA ARG A 81 -11.89 -13.92 6.05
C ARG A 81 -11.62 -12.45 5.78
N LEU A 82 -12.49 -11.82 4.98
CA LEU A 82 -12.46 -10.38 4.73
C LEU A 82 -12.88 -9.55 5.95
N THR A 83 -12.16 -8.45 6.20
CA THR A 83 -12.55 -7.42 7.20
C THR A 83 -13.65 -6.49 6.66
N PRO A 84 -14.30 -5.68 7.54
CA PRO A 84 -15.20 -4.61 7.08
C PRO A 84 -14.53 -3.62 6.11
N LEU A 85 -13.22 -3.37 6.27
CA LEU A 85 -12.45 -2.55 5.35
C LEU A 85 -12.33 -3.21 3.98
N ALA A 86 -11.97 -4.50 3.92
CA ALA A 86 -11.93 -5.22 2.65
C ALA A 86 -13.26 -5.18 1.91
N LYS A 87 -14.37 -5.34 2.62
CA LYS A 87 -15.71 -5.19 2.03
C LYS A 87 -15.88 -3.81 1.39
N GLN A 88 -15.57 -2.73 2.12
CA GLN A 88 -15.64 -1.36 1.58
C GLN A 88 -14.76 -1.19 0.34
N VAL A 89 -13.56 -1.75 0.34
CA VAL A 89 -12.64 -1.69 -0.81
C VAL A 89 -13.21 -2.47 -2.00
N ILE A 90 -13.72 -3.69 -1.80
CA ILE A 90 -14.31 -4.51 -2.87
C ILE A 90 -15.54 -3.84 -3.49
N ASP A 91 -16.41 -3.25 -2.67
CA ASP A 91 -17.60 -2.53 -3.15
C ASP A 91 -17.24 -1.39 -4.14
N LEU A 92 -16.04 -0.81 -4.00
CA LEU A 92 -15.53 0.24 -4.90
C LEU A 92 -15.09 -0.30 -6.26
N TYR A 93 -14.71 -1.56 -6.40
CA TYR A 93 -14.23 -2.09 -7.67
C TYR A 93 -15.29 -1.97 -8.79
N SER A 94 -16.56 -2.22 -8.45
CA SER A 94 -17.67 -2.16 -9.42
C SER A 94 -18.10 -0.73 -9.78
N THR A 95 -17.79 0.26 -8.93
CA THR A 95 -18.29 1.63 -9.03
C THR A 95 -17.22 2.64 -9.42
N ASN A 96 -15.98 2.44 -8.97
CA ASN A 96 -14.84 3.30 -9.23
C ASN A 96 -13.53 2.49 -9.13
N GLN A 97 -13.13 1.88 -10.26
CA GLN A 97 -11.90 1.09 -10.34
C GLN A 97 -10.62 1.92 -10.11
N GLU A 98 -10.62 3.20 -10.47
CA GLU A 98 -9.49 4.08 -10.20
C GLU A 98 -9.27 4.23 -8.69
N LEU A 99 -10.34 4.57 -7.95
CA LEU A 99 -10.30 4.68 -6.50
C LEU A 99 -9.90 3.35 -5.84
N PHE A 100 -10.36 2.24 -6.39
CA PHE A 100 -9.99 0.92 -5.91
C PHE A 100 -8.46 0.72 -5.90
N PHE A 101 -7.77 1.01 -7.00
CA PHE A 101 -6.31 0.87 -7.06
C PHE A 101 -5.57 1.95 -6.28
N ASP A 102 -6.10 3.17 -6.26
CA ASP A 102 -5.59 4.25 -5.40
C ASP A 102 -5.65 3.86 -3.90
N LEU A 103 -6.69 3.16 -3.47
CA LEU A 103 -6.81 2.66 -2.09
C LEU A 103 -5.80 1.57 -1.77
N PHE A 104 -5.62 0.59 -2.66
CA PHE A 104 -4.56 -0.42 -2.47
C PHE A 104 -3.18 0.23 -2.36
N HIS A 105 -2.91 1.20 -3.23
CA HIS A 105 -1.68 1.99 -3.16
C HIS A 105 -1.54 2.70 -1.82
N PHE A 106 -2.57 3.42 -1.37
CA PHE A 106 -2.53 4.13 -0.09
C PHE A 106 -2.34 3.18 1.10
N LEU A 107 -3.05 2.05 1.14
CA LEU A 107 -2.93 1.06 2.21
C LEU A 107 -1.50 0.55 2.31
N PHE A 108 -0.86 0.26 1.17
CA PHE A 108 0.53 -0.21 1.15
C PHE A 108 1.53 0.90 1.47
N TYR A 109 1.32 2.11 0.95
CA TYR A 109 2.20 3.25 1.21
C TYR A 109 2.17 3.68 2.68
N SER A 110 0.99 3.69 3.29
CA SER A 110 0.74 4.25 4.62
C SER A 110 0.90 3.25 5.77
N ALA A 111 0.88 1.94 5.53
CA ALA A 111 0.95 0.93 6.59
C ALA A 111 2.21 1.05 7.46
N TRP A 112 3.38 1.25 6.85
CA TRP A 112 4.62 1.46 7.60
C TRP A 112 4.62 2.74 8.46
N PRO A 113 4.40 3.95 7.91
CA PRO A 113 4.42 5.17 8.73
C PRO A 113 3.39 5.18 9.87
N ARG A 114 2.24 4.53 9.67
CA ARG A 114 1.16 4.49 10.67
C ARG A 114 1.41 3.49 11.81
N SER A 115 2.19 2.44 11.58
CA SER A 115 2.45 1.39 12.58
C SER A 115 3.86 1.45 13.17
N ARG A 116 4.88 1.67 12.33
CA ARG A 116 6.31 1.46 12.63
C ARG A 116 6.64 0.07 13.19
N ASN A 117 5.74 -0.90 13.03
CA ASN A 117 5.89 -2.26 13.49
C ASN A 117 6.62 -3.07 12.41
N LEU A 118 7.63 -3.87 12.81
CA LEU A 118 8.38 -4.73 11.90
C LEU A 118 7.52 -5.74 11.14
N ASN A 119 6.33 -6.10 11.66
CA ASN A 119 5.34 -6.88 10.92
C ASN A 119 4.90 -6.21 9.61
N GLN A 120 5.07 -4.89 9.48
CA GLN A 120 4.77 -4.10 8.29
C GLN A 120 6.00 -3.81 7.41
N ALA A 121 7.13 -4.48 7.66
CA ALA A 121 8.38 -4.30 6.92
C ALA A 121 8.26 -4.40 5.38
N PRO A 122 7.44 -5.29 4.78
CA PRO A 122 7.24 -5.28 3.33
C PRO A 122 6.65 -3.97 2.79
N PHE A 123 5.86 -3.25 3.59
CA PHE A 123 5.30 -1.95 3.23
C PHE A 123 6.32 -0.81 3.35
N TRP A 124 7.37 -0.98 4.18
CA TRP A 124 8.54 -0.09 4.10
C TRP A 124 9.18 -0.17 2.72
N VAL A 125 9.41 -1.38 2.19
CA VAL A 125 9.95 -1.57 0.83
C VAL A 125 9.05 -0.91 -0.20
N TYR A 126 7.73 -1.15 -0.14
CA TYR A 126 6.76 -0.52 -1.04
C TYR A 126 6.89 1.02 -1.04
N ARG A 127 6.90 1.63 0.15
CA ARG A 127 7.05 3.07 0.31
C ARG A 127 8.38 3.60 -0.22
N GLN A 128 9.49 2.92 0.05
CA GLN A 128 10.80 3.37 -0.42
C GLN A 128 10.91 3.34 -1.95
N VAL A 129 10.36 2.31 -2.62
CA VAL A 129 10.29 2.29 -4.09
C VAL A 129 9.48 3.49 -4.59
N CYS A 130 8.33 3.77 -3.97
CA CYS A 130 7.47 4.90 -4.29
C CYS A 130 8.21 6.24 -4.19
N ASP A 131 8.80 6.52 -3.03
CA ASP A 131 9.47 7.79 -2.75
C ASP A 131 10.68 8.03 -3.65
N ARG A 132 11.48 6.97 -3.93
CA ARG A 132 12.66 7.05 -4.80
C ARG A 132 12.27 7.32 -6.25
N LEU A 133 11.37 6.52 -6.80
CA LEU A 133 10.95 6.68 -8.19
C LEU A 133 10.25 8.02 -8.42
N TRP A 134 9.44 8.48 -7.46
CA TRP A 134 8.79 9.79 -7.54
C TRP A 134 9.80 10.94 -7.52
N SER A 135 10.85 10.82 -6.71
CA SER A 135 11.89 11.86 -6.60
C SER A 135 12.72 12.00 -7.88
N THR A 136 12.97 10.89 -8.60
CA THR A 136 13.73 10.91 -9.85
C THR A 136 12.88 11.08 -11.10
N ALA A 137 11.55 10.94 -11.01
CA ALA A 137 10.66 11.07 -12.16
C ALA A 137 10.66 12.49 -12.78
N PRO A 138 10.56 12.61 -14.12
CA PRO A 138 10.47 11.52 -15.09
C PRO A 138 11.82 10.85 -15.35
N SER A 139 11.86 9.51 -15.34
CA SER A 139 13.13 8.77 -15.50
C SER A 139 12.93 7.35 -15.99
N GLN A 140 13.93 6.81 -16.70
CA GLN A 140 14.00 5.38 -16.94
C GLN A 140 14.24 4.63 -15.62
N VAL A 141 13.48 3.57 -15.39
CA VAL A 141 13.55 2.77 -14.16
C VAL A 141 14.64 1.70 -14.31
N ASP A 142 15.77 1.92 -13.67
CA ASP A 142 16.79 0.89 -13.45
C ASP A 142 16.51 0.17 -12.12
N THR A 143 15.86 -1.00 -12.23
CA THR A 143 15.44 -1.78 -11.07
C THR A 143 16.63 -2.36 -10.30
N PHE A 144 17.72 -2.70 -10.99
CA PHE A 144 18.91 -3.25 -10.36
C PHE A 144 19.57 -2.19 -9.47
N THR A 145 19.81 -1.00 -10.04
CA THR A 145 20.39 0.13 -9.30
C THR A 145 19.48 0.55 -8.14
N LEU A 146 18.17 0.64 -8.36
CA LEU A 146 17.20 0.96 -7.30
C LEU A 146 17.24 -0.07 -6.15
N THR A 147 17.28 -1.37 -6.48
CA THR A 147 17.36 -2.44 -5.47
C THR A 147 18.64 -2.31 -4.63
N ALA A 148 19.79 -2.08 -5.27
CA ALA A 148 21.07 -1.92 -4.57
C ALA A 148 21.09 -0.71 -3.62
N GLN A 149 20.50 0.42 -4.05
CA GLN A 149 20.36 1.61 -3.21
C GLN A 149 19.47 1.33 -2.00
N MET A 150 18.29 0.74 -2.22
CA MET A 150 17.37 0.40 -1.15
C MET A 150 17.97 -0.63 -0.17
N GLN A 151 18.75 -1.58 -0.65
CA GLN A 151 19.44 -2.57 0.17
C GLN A 151 20.50 -1.95 1.08
N THR A 152 21.08 -0.82 0.68
CA THR A 152 22.01 -0.04 1.50
C THR A 152 21.24 0.75 2.56
N GLU A 153 20.15 1.41 2.17
CA GLU A 153 19.29 2.18 3.09
C GLU A 153 18.61 1.30 4.15
N SER A 154 18.22 0.08 3.78
CA SER A 154 17.58 -0.85 4.71
C SER A 154 18.53 -1.25 5.85
N ARG A 155 19.82 -1.46 5.56
CA ARG A 155 20.84 -1.75 6.57
C ARG A 155 21.12 -0.58 7.51
N ILE A 156 20.97 0.65 7.01
CA ILE A 156 21.08 1.86 7.83
C ILE A 156 19.83 2.03 8.72
N SER A 157 18.65 1.79 8.15
CA SER A 157 17.37 1.99 8.85
C SER A 157 17.08 0.89 9.88
N PHE A 158 17.61 -0.32 9.65
CA PHE A 158 17.35 -1.53 10.43
C PHE A 158 18.65 -2.32 10.67
N PRO A 159 19.62 -1.75 11.40
CA PRO A 159 20.93 -2.35 11.60
C PRO A 159 20.85 -3.73 12.28
N ASP A 160 19.86 -3.92 13.16
CA ASP A 160 19.71 -5.15 13.95
C ASP A 160 18.96 -6.26 13.21
N GLN A 161 18.27 -5.95 12.10
CA GLN A 161 17.46 -6.91 11.34
C GLN A 161 18.17 -7.41 10.08
N SER A 162 19.22 -6.72 9.62
CA SER A 162 19.92 -6.99 8.36
C SER A 162 18.97 -7.31 7.19
N PRO A 163 18.02 -6.41 6.84
CA PRO A 163 16.96 -6.72 5.88
C PRO A 163 17.51 -7.19 4.54
N ALA A 164 16.85 -8.18 3.94
CA ALA A 164 17.15 -8.63 2.58
C ALA A 164 15.86 -8.70 1.76
N PHE A 165 15.92 -8.24 0.52
CA PHE A 165 14.86 -8.40 -0.46
C PHE A 165 15.45 -8.47 -1.87
N SER A 166 14.72 -9.14 -2.77
CA SER A 166 15.18 -9.40 -4.13
C SER A 166 14.83 -8.26 -5.08
N GLU A 167 15.51 -8.17 -6.23
CA GLU A 167 15.09 -7.31 -7.35
C GLU A 167 13.63 -7.62 -7.75
N ARG A 168 13.23 -8.89 -7.62
CA ARG A 168 11.87 -9.33 -7.86
C ARG A 168 10.86 -8.63 -6.96
N SER A 169 11.21 -8.34 -5.70
CA SER A 169 10.35 -7.58 -4.79
C SER A 169 10.10 -6.17 -5.32
N VAL A 170 11.16 -5.48 -5.75
CA VAL A 170 11.07 -4.13 -6.32
C VAL A 170 10.22 -4.11 -7.59
N ARG A 171 10.44 -5.07 -8.51
CA ARG A 171 9.60 -5.21 -9.72
C ARG A 171 8.13 -5.42 -9.38
N SER A 172 7.83 -6.09 -8.29
CA SER A 172 6.45 -6.42 -7.89
C SER A 172 5.69 -5.18 -7.44
N VAL A 173 6.36 -4.27 -6.74
CA VAL A 173 5.83 -2.94 -6.42
C VAL A 173 5.52 -2.16 -7.70
N GLN A 174 6.41 -2.20 -8.70
CA GLN A 174 6.23 -1.47 -9.97
C GLN A 174 4.98 -1.93 -10.75
N VAL A 175 4.52 -3.17 -10.59
CA VAL A 175 3.27 -3.64 -11.23
C VAL A 175 2.05 -2.93 -10.63
N TRP A 176 2.07 -2.58 -9.35
CA TRP A 176 1.00 -1.79 -8.73
C TRP A 176 0.94 -0.37 -9.28
N PHE A 177 2.10 0.23 -9.55
CA PHE A 177 2.17 1.59 -10.14
C PHE A 177 1.70 1.65 -11.60
N GLN A 178 1.77 0.53 -12.32
CA GLN A 178 1.19 0.37 -13.66
C GLN A 178 -0.34 0.26 -13.64
N ALA A 179 -0.94 -0.18 -12.52
CA ALA A 179 -2.38 -0.35 -12.39
C ALA A 179 -3.11 0.94 -11.96
N LEU A 180 -2.37 1.98 -11.57
CA LEU A 180 -2.93 3.29 -11.24
C LEU A 180 -3.47 3.99 -12.49
N THR A 181 -4.39 4.93 -12.29
CA THR A 181 -4.91 5.78 -13.36
C THR A 181 -4.74 7.26 -12.96
N PRO A 182 -3.97 8.08 -13.70
CA PRO A 182 -3.00 7.69 -14.71
C PRO A 182 -1.92 6.75 -14.15
N PRO A 183 -1.31 5.87 -14.96
CA PRO A 183 -0.24 5.00 -14.51
C PRO A 183 1.00 5.83 -14.16
N PHE A 184 1.66 5.51 -13.05
CA PHE A 184 2.93 6.15 -12.67
C PHE A 184 4.14 5.50 -13.36
N ILE A 185 4.01 4.21 -13.71
CA ILE A 185 5.01 3.49 -14.52
C ILE A 185 4.37 3.07 -15.83
N THR A 186 5.03 3.34 -16.94
CA THR A 186 4.63 2.89 -18.28
C THR A 186 5.77 2.12 -18.96
N LYS A 187 5.42 1.29 -19.95
CA LYS A 187 6.39 0.63 -20.83
C LYS A 187 6.60 1.50 -22.07
N LEU A 188 7.82 1.94 -22.30
CA LEU A 188 8.21 2.70 -23.49
C LEU A 188 9.09 1.89 -24.42
N GLY A 189 8.85 2.05 -25.72
CA GLY A 189 9.67 1.49 -26.79
C GLY A 189 9.55 -0.03 -26.98
N PRO A 190 10.24 -0.56 -28.02
CA PRO A 190 10.14 -1.96 -28.42
C PRO A 190 10.75 -2.93 -27.39
N ARG A 191 11.62 -2.44 -26.50
CA ARG A 191 12.25 -3.22 -25.44
C ARG A 191 11.43 -3.28 -24.15
N SER A 192 10.25 -2.66 -24.12
CA SER A 192 9.40 -2.57 -22.92
C SER A 192 10.14 -1.99 -21.71
N GLU A 193 10.97 -0.98 -21.94
CA GLU A 193 11.71 -0.30 -20.86
C GLU A 193 10.71 0.45 -19.97
N LEU A 194 10.86 0.33 -18.65
CA LEU A 194 9.97 0.97 -17.70
C LEU A 194 10.38 2.43 -17.51
N HIS A 195 9.41 3.33 -17.56
CA HIS A 195 9.61 4.76 -17.32
C HIS A 195 8.66 5.23 -16.21
N SER A 196 9.19 5.97 -15.25
CA SER A 196 8.39 6.64 -14.23
C SER A 196 8.00 8.03 -14.70
N GLU A 197 6.74 8.42 -14.48
CA GLU A 197 6.23 9.75 -14.73
C GLU A 197 5.25 10.13 -13.63
N ARG A 198 5.42 11.31 -13.02
CA ARG A 198 4.52 11.78 -11.95
C ARG A 198 3.11 11.94 -12.52
N ARG A 199 2.11 11.47 -11.77
CA ARG A 199 0.72 11.51 -12.20
C ARG A 199 0.24 12.95 -12.30
N SER A 200 -0.50 13.26 -13.35
CA SER A 200 -1.18 14.55 -13.49
C SER A 200 -2.42 14.67 -12.59
N TYR A 201 -2.92 13.55 -12.07
CA TYR A 201 -4.16 13.44 -11.32
C TYR A 201 -4.12 12.25 -10.37
N CYS A 202 -4.84 12.35 -9.25
CA CYS A 202 -5.23 11.23 -8.39
C CYS A 202 -6.67 11.44 -7.93
N THR A 203 -7.31 10.40 -7.38
CA THR A 203 -8.66 10.60 -6.83
C THR A 203 -8.67 11.59 -5.65
N PRO A 204 -9.72 12.42 -5.50
CA PRO A 204 -9.90 13.28 -4.33
C PRO A 204 -9.79 12.52 -3.00
N GLN A 205 -10.26 11.28 -2.99
CA GLN A 205 -10.16 10.35 -1.89
C GLN A 205 -8.70 10.01 -1.53
N LEU A 206 -7.85 9.68 -2.51
CA LEU A 206 -6.43 9.45 -2.27
C LEU A 206 -5.73 10.70 -1.74
N PHE A 207 -6.04 11.87 -2.32
CA PHE A 207 -5.47 13.14 -1.86
C PHE A 207 -5.89 13.48 -0.42
N HIS A 208 -7.16 13.26 -0.08
CA HIS A 208 -7.68 13.40 1.29
C HIS A 208 -6.95 12.46 2.25
N LEU A 209 -6.79 11.17 1.90
CA LEU A 209 -6.08 10.19 2.71
C LEU A 209 -4.59 10.53 2.90
N ALA A 210 -3.92 11.00 1.85
CA ALA A 210 -2.54 11.46 1.93
C ALA A 210 -2.38 12.70 2.83
N THR A 211 -3.34 13.61 2.80
CA THR A 211 -3.36 14.79 3.69
C THR A 211 -3.64 14.38 5.14
N ASP A 212 -4.52 13.41 5.38
CA ASP A 212 -4.79 12.85 6.71
C ASP A 212 -3.55 12.13 7.28
N LEU A 213 -2.82 11.40 6.44
CA LEU A 213 -1.53 10.79 6.81
C LEU A 213 -0.52 11.85 7.24
N LEU A 214 -0.46 13.00 6.54
CA LEU A 214 0.40 14.11 6.94
C LEU A 214 -0.05 14.73 8.28
N TYR A 215 -1.36 14.97 8.45
CA TYR A 215 -1.93 15.48 9.71
C TYR A 215 -1.55 14.64 10.91
N THR A 216 -1.72 13.33 10.78
CA THR A 216 -1.45 12.36 11.85
C THR A 216 0.05 12.23 12.12
N THR A 217 0.89 12.29 11.08
CA THR A 217 2.35 12.26 11.23
C THR A 217 2.89 13.52 11.92
N GLU A 218 2.28 14.68 11.66
CA GLU A 218 2.62 15.96 12.32
C GLU A 218 1.99 16.10 13.72
N GLY A 219 1.18 15.13 14.16
CA GLY A 219 0.51 15.17 15.46
C GLY A 219 -0.53 16.30 15.59
N LEU A 220 -1.12 16.73 14.46
CA LEU A 220 -2.07 17.83 14.45
C LEU A 220 -3.49 17.37 14.81
N SER A 221 -4.17 18.17 15.63
CA SER A 221 -5.59 17.99 15.88
C SER A 221 -6.43 18.46 14.70
N TYR A 222 -7.48 17.71 14.36
CA TYR A 222 -8.46 18.12 13.36
C TYR A 222 -9.06 19.50 13.68
N GLY A 223 -9.30 20.30 12.64
CA GLY A 223 -9.75 21.69 12.69
C GLY A 223 -8.62 22.72 12.70
N THR A 224 -7.41 22.33 13.15
CA THR A 224 -6.19 23.14 13.06
C THR A 224 -5.84 23.37 11.60
N SER A 225 -5.36 24.56 11.21
CA SER A 225 -4.86 24.79 9.84
C SER A 225 -3.42 24.28 9.69
N LEU A 226 -3.17 23.46 8.66
CA LEU A 226 -1.86 22.99 8.25
C LEU A 226 -1.30 23.93 7.17
N ALA A 227 -0.30 24.73 7.55
CA ALA A 227 0.44 25.55 6.60
C ALA A 227 1.28 24.65 5.68
N MET A 228 1.08 24.77 4.37
CA MET A 228 1.77 23.96 3.37
C MET A 228 3.06 24.65 2.93
N ASP A 229 4.20 24.01 3.19
CA ASP A 229 5.49 24.32 2.59
C ASP A 229 5.85 23.26 1.53
N ASP A 230 6.98 23.44 0.86
CA ASP A 230 7.41 22.55 -0.23
C ASP A 230 7.62 21.10 0.24
N ASP A 231 8.08 20.89 1.47
CA ASP A 231 8.32 19.57 2.04
C ASP A 231 7.00 18.83 2.30
N LYS A 232 6.01 19.53 2.85
CA LYS A 232 4.66 19.00 3.08
C LYS A 232 3.93 18.74 1.78
N ILE A 233 4.06 19.64 0.80
CA ILE A 233 3.53 19.41 -0.56
C ILE A 233 4.16 18.15 -1.15
N ALA A 234 5.48 18.01 -1.08
CA ALA A 234 6.18 16.82 -1.56
C ALA A 234 5.77 15.55 -0.81
N ALA A 235 5.50 15.62 0.50
CA ALA A 235 5.01 14.49 1.28
C ALA A 235 3.63 13.98 0.78
N VAL A 236 2.66 14.88 0.60
CA VAL A 236 1.33 14.52 0.07
C VAL A 236 1.45 14.03 -1.38
N CYS A 237 2.22 14.72 -2.21
CA CYS A 237 2.41 14.34 -3.61
C CYS A 237 3.09 12.98 -3.76
N ARG A 238 4.08 12.64 -2.93
CA ARG A 238 4.70 11.31 -2.93
C ARG A 238 3.70 10.20 -2.61
N ALA A 239 2.88 10.39 -1.57
CA ALA A 239 1.83 9.45 -1.20
C ALA A 239 0.75 9.27 -2.28
N CYS A 240 0.59 10.25 -3.18
CA CYS A 240 -0.33 10.20 -4.31
C CYS A 240 0.33 9.80 -5.63
N LEU A 241 1.66 9.74 -5.68
CA LEU A 241 2.48 9.74 -6.89
C LEU A 241 2.19 10.93 -7.84
N LEU A 242 1.71 12.05 -7.30
CA LEU A 242 1.23 13.24 -8.01
C LEU A 242 2.37 14.20 -8.36
N ASP A 243 2.27 14.90 -9.49
CA ASP A 243 3.13 16.04 -9.82
C ASP A 243 2.89 17.22 -8.84
N PRO A 244 3.93 17.78 -8.18
CA PRO A 244 3.79 18.93 -7.29
C PRO A 244 3.07 20.13 -7.90
N THR A 245 3.21 20.36 -9.20
CA THR A 245 2.54 21.46 -9.92
C THR A 245 1.01 21.32 -9.92
N ARG A 246 0.50 20.11 -9.70
CA ARG A 246 -0.93 19.77 -9.62
C ARG A 246 -1.49 19.83 -8.21
N PHE A 247 -0.66 20.06 -7.21
CA PHE A 247 -1.05 20.00 -5.80
C PHE A 247 -2.27 20.88 -5.47
N TRP A 248 -2.24 22.16 -5.82
CA TRP A 248 -3.31 23.09 -5.47
C TRP A 248 -4.59 22.88 -6.27
N GLU A 249 -4.47 22.43 -7.52
CA GLU A 249 -5.61 21.99 -8.33
C GLU A 249 -6.30 20.79 -7.65
N MET A 250 -5.52 19.79 -7.25
CA MET A 250 -6.05 18.62 -6.54
C MET A 250 -6.60 18.94 -5.16
N ALA A 251 -6.00 19.85 -4.41
CA ALA A 251 -6.54 20.31 -3.13
C ALA A 251 -7.91 21.01 -3.31
N SER A 252 -8.05 21.83 -4.36
CA SER A 252 -9.31 22.50 -4.68
C SER A 252 -10.41 21.49 -5.06
N LEU A 253 -10.08 20.52 -5.94
CA LEU A 253 -10.98 19.43 -6.30
C LEU A 253 -11.39 18.59 -5.08
N THR A 254 -10.43 18.32 -4.18
CA THR A 254 -10.68 17.56 -2.96
C THR A 254 -11.60 18.31 -2.01
N SER A 255 -11.44 19.62 -1.86
CA SER A 255 -12.35 20.44 -1.03
C SER A 255 -13.78 20.48 -1.57
N MET A 256 -13.95 20.36 -2.89
CA MET A 256 -15.29 20.27 -3.50
C MET A 256 -15.94 18.89 -3.30
N ALA A 257 -15.14 17.82 -3.33
CA ALA A 257 -15.63 16.45 -3.24
C ALA A 257 -15.79 15.93 -1.81
N MET A 258 -14.94 16.40 -0.88
CA MET A 258 -14.80 15.84 0.46
C MET A 258 -15.21 16.87 1.52
N ARG A 259 -16.30 16.58 2.24
CA ARG A 259 -16.86 17.49 3.24
C ARG A 259 -15.88 17.82 4.37
N GLU A 260 -15.02 16.87 4.73
CA GLU A 260 -14.06 17.05 5.81
C GLU A 260 -12.83 17.88 5.41
N PHE A 261 -12.66 18.21 4.13
CA PHE A 261 -11.46 18.84 3.57
C PHE A 261 -11.71 20.30 3.19
N GLU A 262 -10.90 21.21 3.73
CA GLU A 262 -10.99 22.65 3.45
C GLU A 262 -9.66 23.22 2.97
N VAL A 263 -9.71 24.03 1.91
CA VAL A 263 -8.62 24.94 1.54
C VAL A 263 -8.90 26.31 2.18
N ARG A 264 -8.00 26.77 3.06
CA ARG A 264 -8.11 28.05 3.76
C ARG A 264 -7.08 29.04 3.23
N GLN A 265 -7.55 30.15 2.68
CA GLN A 265 -6.70 31.27 2.27
C GLN A 265 -6.63 32.28 3.41
N GLY A 266 -5.43 32.52 3.92
CA GLY A 266 -5.16 33.50 4.97
C GLY A 266 -4.16 34.57 4.52
N GLN A 267 -3.97 35.58 5.37
CA GLN A 267 -3.00 36.66 5.13
C GLN A 267 -1.55 36.17 4.99
N TRP A 268 -1.25 34.97 5.53
CA TRP A 268 0.08 34.38 5.55
C TRP A 268 0.26 33.23 4.55
N GLY A 269 -0.70 33.05 3.63
CA GLY A 269 -0.66 32.02 2.60
C GLY A 269 -1.85 31.06 2.62
N THR A 270 -1.74 30.02 1.81
CA THR A 270 -2.77 28.96 1.69
C THR A 270 -2.44 27.81 2.64
N SER A 271 -3.44 27.37 3.38
CA SER A 271 -3.36 26.24 4.31
C SER A 271 -4.45 25.23 4.00
N LEU A 272 -4.23 23.98 4.43
CA LEU A 272 -5.26 22.94 4.40
C LEU A 272 -5.83 22.75 5.80
N ALA A 273 -7.10 22.36 5.90
CA ALA A 273 -7.69 21.95 7.17
C ALA A 273 -8.56 20.71 6.99
N LEU A 274 -8.40 19.75 7.89
CA LEU A 274 -9.27 18.58 8.00
C LEU A 274 -10.16 18.74 9.23
N SER A 275 -11.49 18.72 9.06
CA SER A 275 -12.44 18.85 10.18
C SER A 275 -12.65 17.54 10.95
N GLY A 276 -12.16 16.42 10.43
CA GLY A 276 -12.18 15.11 11.06
C GLY A 276 -11.46 14.06 10.21
N PRO A 277 -11.39 12.80 10.69
CA PRO A 277 -10.83 11.71 9.91
C PRO A 277 -11.71 11.39 8.70
N PRO A 278 -11.18 10.75 7.65
CA PRO A 278 -11.95 10.27 6.51
C PRO A 278 -13.12 9.37 6.96
N ARG A 279 -14.37 9.81 6.75
CA ARG A 279 -15.57 9.06 7.19
C ARG A 279 -16.11 8.06 6.17
N TRP A 280 -15.68 8.20 4.93
CA TRP A 280 -16.12 7.38 3.80
C TRP A 280 -15.39 6.02 3.75
N ILE A 281 -14.32 5.86 4.52
CA ILE A 281 -13.57 4.60 4.65
C ILE A 281 -13.05 4.41 6.08
N GLN A 282 -13.17 3.20 6.61
CA GLN A 282 -12.61 2.85 7.92
C GLN A 282 -11.23 2.21 7.77
N LEU A 283 -10.18 3.02 7.87
CA LEU A 283 -8.79 2.54 7.82
C LEU A 283 -8.47 1.61 8.99
N PRO A 284 -7.53 0.66 8.81
CA PRO A 284 -7.15 -0.23 9.89
C PRO A 284 -6.40 0.56 10.97
N VAL A 285 -6.62 0.21 12.24
CA VAL A 285 -5.81 0.70 13.35
C VAL A 285 -4.70 -0.32 13.56
N PHE A 286 -3.46 0.11 13.42
CA PHE A 286 -2.31 -0.76 13.70
C PHE A 286 -1.97 -0.61 15.18
N ASP A 287 -2.18 -1.66 15.96
CA ASP A 287 -1.71 -1.67 17.35
C ASP A 287 -0.18 -1.87 17.36
N PRO A 288 0.60 -0.95 17.95
CA PRO A 288 2.04 -1.17 18.13
C PRO A 288 2.36 -2.37 19.05
N ALA A 289 1.40 -2.85 19.84
CA ALA A 289 1.58 -3.95 20.80
C ALA A 289 1.19 -5.34 20.28
N GLU A 290 0.53 -5.45 19.11
CA GLU A 290 0.29 -6.74 18.44
C GLU A 290 1.59 -7.21 17.76
N GLU A 291 2.54 -7.66 18.57
CA GLU A 291 3.61 -8.55 18.11
C GLU A 291 3.02 -9.97 18.03
N ASP A 292 2.53 -10.35 16.85
CA ASP A 292 1.99 -11.70 16.61
C ASP A 292 2.97 -12.79 17.06
N ALA A 293 2.43 -13.77 17.78
CA ALA A 293 3.13 -14.89 18.41
C ALA A 293 3.38 -16.09 17.47
N ASP A 294 3.23 -15.92 16.14
CA ASP A 294 2.92 -17.04 15.24
C ASP A 294 3.93 -17.27 14.08
N ASP A 295 5.20 -16.91 14.24
CA ASP A 295 6.25 -17.25 13.24
C ASP A 295 6.87 -18.66 13.45
N GLU A 296 6.36 -19.50 14.37
CA GLU A 296 6.83 -20.89 14.57
C GLU A 296 6.02 -21.94 13.78
N ALA A 297 5.68 -21.67 12.51
CA ALA A 297 4.97 -22.63 11.67
C ALA A 297 5.64 -22.93 10.32
N GLU A 298 6.96 -22.80 10.22
CA GLU A 298 7.73 -23.28 9.07
C GLU A 298 8.95 -24.12 9.49
N GLU A 299 8.76 -25.14 10.32
CA GLU A 299 9.62 -26.33 10.33
C GLU A 299 8.76 -27.56 10.62
N ASP A 300 8.14 -28.12 9.58
CA ASP A 300 8.04 -29.58 9.41
C ASP A 300 7.38 -29.91 8.05
N GLU A 301 7.93 -30.94 7.39
CA GLU A 301 7.56 -31.51 6.09
C GLU A 301 8.16 -30.87 4.82
N ALA A 302 9.48 -31.04 4.66
CA ALA A 302 10.07 -31.54 3.41
C ALA A 302 11.19 -32.55 3.71
#